data_AF-A0A0L0UN50-F1
#
_entry.id   AF-A0A0L0UN50-F1
#
_cell.length_a   1.000
_cell.length_b   1.000
_cell.length_c   1.000
_cell.angle_alpha   90.00
_cell.angle_beta   90.00
_cell.angle_gamma   90.00
#
_symmetry.space_group_name_H-M   'P 1'
#
loop_
_entity.id
_entity.type
_entity.pdbx_description
1 polymer ?
#
loop_
_entity_poly.entity_id
_entity_poly.type
_entity_poly.pdbx_seq_one_letter_code
_entity_poly.pdbx_strand_id
1 'polypeptide(L)' 'MEAIFMGKPVIVSNSGGLPEQIVPGVHGVICSNDDYHSAMQEIIIKMQMLPSRDFKSPDLTKFTLNFSAKEYLAAYSE' A
#
# COMPACT_ATOMS: atom_id res chain seq x y z
N MET A 1 -3.32 3.84 4.81
CA MET A 1 -3.18 4.76 3.65
C MET A 1 -2.20 5.90 3.86
N GLU A 2 -2.31 6.73 4.90
CA GLU A 2 -1.48 7.94 5.06
C GLU A 2 0.03 7.68 4.91
N ALA A 3 0.54 6.63 5.54
CA ALA A 3 1.94 6.21 5.40
C ALA A 3 2.33 5.92 3.94
N ILE A 4 1.46 5.23 3.19
CA ILE A 4 1.67 4.91 1.76
C ILE A 4 1.71 6.19 0.92
N PHE A 5 0.79 7.14 1.18
CA PHE A 5 0.78 8.45 0.50
C PHE A 5 2.05 9.26 0.78
N MET A 6 2.63 9.13 1.98
CA MET A 6 3.90 9.75 2.36
C MET A 6 5.13 8.97 1.84
N GLY A 7 4.93 7.94 1.02
CA GLY A 7 6.00 7.08 0.50
C GLY A 7 6.72 6.27 1.58
N LYS A 8 6.09 6.09 2.75
CA LYS A 8 6.67 5.29 3.83
C LYS A 8 6.38 3.81 3.59
N PRO A 9 7.36 2.93 3.83
CA PRO A 9 7.12 1.51 3.79
C PRO A 9 6.18 1.08 4.92
N VAL A 10 5.39 0.05 4.70
CA VAL A 10 4.36 -0.41 5.64
C VAL A 10 4.39 -1.93 5.82
N ILE A 11 4.22 -2.39 7.05
CA ILE A 11 3.89 -3.78 7.36
C ILE A 11 2.42 -3.80 7.73
N VAL A 12 1.63 -4.65 7.05
CA VAL A 12 0.20 -4.77 7.29
C VAL A 12 -0.17 -6.20 7.65
N SER A 13 -1.22 -6.39 8.46
CA SER A 13 -1.73 -7.73 8.75
C SER A 13 -2.41 -8.33 7.52
N ASN A 14 -2.40 -9.67 7.43
CA ASN A 14 -3.15 -10.40 6.41
C ASN A 14 -4.65 -10.50 6.77
N SER A 15 -5.33 -9.37 6.94
CA SER A 15 -6.72 -9.32 7.38
C SER A 15 -7.47 -8.10 6.85
N GLY A 16 -8.76 -8.27 6.56
CA GLY A 16 -9.63 -7.19 6.08
C GLY A 16 -9.15 -6.62 4.74
N GLY A 17 -9.36 -5.32 4.52
CA GLY A 17 -8.97 -4.63 3.29
C GLY A 17 -7.53 -4.09 3.26
N LEU A 18 -6.68 -4.43 4.26
CA LEU A 18 -5.29 -3.95 4.30
C LEU A 18 -4.42 -4.57 3.19
N PRO A 19 -4.50 -5.87 2.89
CA PRO A 19 -3.74 -6.47 1.79
C PRO A 19 -3.99 -5.79 0.43
N GLU A 20 -5.20 -5.31 0.18
CA GLU A 20 -5.59 -4.63 -1.07
C GLU A 20 -4.91 -3.27 -1.28
N GLN A 21 -4.36 -2.69 -0.21
CA GLN A 21 -3.61 -1.44 -0.23
C GLN A 21 -2.16 -1.63 -0.70
N ILE A 22 -1.65 -2.86 -0.71
CA ILE A 22 -0.29 -3.19 -1.13
C ILE A 22 -0.27 -3.45 -2.64
N VAL A 23 -0.31 -2.36 -3.42
CA VAL A 23 -0.33 -2.37 -4.89
C VAL A 23 1.07 -2.17 -5.49
N PRO A 24 1.30 -2.45 -6.80
CA PRO A 24 2.58 -2.19 -7.44
C PRO A 24 3.07 -0.75 -7.20
N GLY A 25 4.30 -0.61 -6.74
CA GLY A 25 4.90 0.68 -6.35
C GLY A 25 4.77 1.04 -4.87
N VAL A 26 3.96 0.32 -4.08
CA VAL A 26 3.93 0.47 -2.61
C VAL A 26 5.00 -0.41 -1.97
N HIS A 27 5.82 0.17 -1.11
CA HIS A 27 6.82 -0.58 -0.31
C HIS A 27 6.16 -1.26 0.89
N GLY A 28 5.36 -2.29 0.61
CA GLY A 28 4.59 -3.01 1.62
C GLY A 28 5.02 -4.46 1.82
N VAL A 29 4.77 -4.98 3.01
CA VAL A 29 4.82 -6.41 3.33
C VAL A 29 3.54 -6.81 4.06
N ILE A 30 2.92 -7.90 3.62
CA ILE A 30 1.76 -8.49 4.29
C ILE A 30 2.29 -9.52 5.30
N CYS A 31 2.09 -9.27 6.59
CA CYS A 31 2.48 -10.14 7.68
C CYS A 31 1.30 -11.04 8.08
N SER A 32 1.44 -12.35 7.91
CA SER A 32 0.36 -13.32 8.17
C SER A 32 0.38 -13.95 9.56
N ASN A 33 1.54 -13.99 10.24
CA ASN A 33 1.76 -14.81 11.44
C ASN A 33 2.37 -14.03 12.61
N ASP A 34 2.14 -12.71 12.68
CA ASP A 34 2.79 -11.82 13.66
C ASP A 34 4.33 -11.86 13.65
N ASP A 35 4.93 -12.40 12.58
CA ASP A 35 6.38 -12.39 12.36
C ASP A 35 6.84 -11.03 11.80
N TYR A 36 6.80 -10.03 12.68
CA TYR A 36 7.21 -8.67 12.37
C TYR A 36 8.72 -8.55 12.12
N HIS A 37 9.53 -9.48 12.65
CA HIS A 37 10.97 -9.48 12.43
C HIS A 37 11.29 -9.77 10.96
N SER A 38 10.77 -10.87 10.42
CA SER A 38 10.99 -11.24 9.02
C SER A 38 10.39 -10.21 8.07
N ALA A 39 9.19 -9.70 8.38
CA ALA A 39 8.55 -8.66 7.57
C ALA A 39 9.39 -7.36 7.52
N MET A 40 10.02 -6.98 8.63
CA MET A 40 10.90 -5.81 8.66
C MET A 40 12.19 -6.05 7.87
N GLN A 41 12.79 -7.24 7.96
CA GLN A 41 13.97 -7.59 7.16
C GLN A 41 13.67 -7.51 5.66
N GLU A 42 12.50 -8.00 5.23
CA GLU A 42 12.07 -7.91 3.83
C GLU A 42 11.94 -6.46 3.35
N ILE A 43 11.37 -5.56 4.17
CA ILE A 43 11.31 -4.13 3.86
C ILE A 43 12.71 -3.54 3.70
N ILE A 44 13.62 -3.83 4.63
CA ILE A 44 15.00 -3.31 4.59
C ILE A 44 15.70 -3.77 3.31
N ILE A 45 15.60 -5.05 2.96
CA ILE A 45 16.19 -5.60 1.74
C ILE A 45 15.60 -4.93 0.50
N LYS A 46 14.26 -4.82 0.41
CA LYS A 46 13.58 -4.12 -0.69
C LYS A 46 14.09 -2.69 -0.83
N MET A 47 14.24 -1.95 0.27
CA MET A 47 14.74 -0.58 0.25
C MET A 47 16.21 -0.46 -0.16
N GLN A 48 17.06 -1.42 0.22
CA GLN A 48 18.48 -1.43 -0.13
C GLN A 48 18.75 -1.83 -1.58
N MET A 49 17.92 -2.69 -2.16
CA MET A 49 18.06 -3.16 -3.55
C MET A 49 17.50 -2.19 -4.59
N LEU A 50 16.85 -1.10 -4.18
CA LEU A 50 16.26 -0.13 -5.08
C LEU A 50 17.29 0.93 -5.52
N PRO A 51 17.67 1.01 -6.81
CA PRO A 51 18.46 2.12 -7.31
C PRO A 51 17.64 3.42 -7.21
N SER A 52 18.31 4.50 -6.80
CA SER A 52 17.73 5.78 -6.37
C SER A 52 16.88 6.55 -7.39
N ARG A 53 16.59 5.99 -8.59
CA ARG A 53 16.12 6.76 -9.76
C ARG A 53 14.93 6.21 -10.55
N ASP A 54 14.47 4.97 -10.35
CA ASP A 54 13.30 4.44 -11.08
C ASP A 54 12.13 4.18 -10.13
N PHE A 55 11.60 5.24 -9.55
CA PHE A 55 10.34 5.17 -8.81
C PHE A 55 9.18 5.43 -9.77
N LYS A 56 8.49 4.37 -10.20
CA LYS A 56 7.07 4.54 -10.56
C LYS A 56 6.33 4.76 -9.25
N SER A 57 5.92 5.99 -9.00
CA SER A 57 4.98 6.31 -7.93
C SER A 57 3.76 5.38 -8.06
N PRO A 58 3.32 4.71 -6.99
CA PRO A 58 2.13 3.88 -7.06
C PRO A 58 0.95 4.73 -7.51
N ASP A 59 0.09 4.18 -8.36
CA ASP A 59 -1.18 4.83 -8.67
C ASP A 59 -2.12 4.65 -7.48
N LEU A 60 -2.27 5.72 -6.71
CA LEU A 60 -3.13 5.77 -5.53
C LEU A 60 -4.48 6.45 -5.82
N THR A 61 -4.82 6.69 -7.10
CA THR A 61 -6.04 7.41 -7.49
C THR A 61 -7.30 6.74 -6.90
N LYS A 62 -7.33 5.40 -6.87
CA LYS A 62 -8.44 4.62 -6.29
C LYS A 62 -8.64 4.81 -4.78
N PHE A 63 -7.65 5.38 -4.10
CA PHE A 63 -7.66 5.62 -2.66
C PHE A 63 -7.94 7.09 -2.31
N THR A 64 -8.22 7.93 -3.31
CA THR A 64 -8.55 9.34 -3.08
C THR A 64 -10.00 9.52 -2.63
N LEU A 65 -10.25 10.63 -1.93
CA LEU A 65 -11.61 11.03 -1.58
C LEU A 65 -12.50 11.23 -2.81
N ASN A 66 -11.94 11.80 -3.89
CA ASN A 66 -12.68 12.01 -5.14
C ASN A 66 -13.14 10.71 -5.76
N PHE A 67 -12.27 9.70 -5.83
CA PHE A 67 -12.66 8.37 -6.31
C PHE A 67 -13.73 7.76 -5.41
N SER A 68 -13.52 7.79 -4.10
CA SER A 68 -14.48 7.23 -3.13
C SER A 68 -15.86 7.89 -3.23
N ALA A 69 -15.92 9.22 -3.37
CA ALA A 69 -17.16 9.97 -3.52
C ALA A 69 -17.87 9.63 -4.84
N LYS A 70 -17.11 9.49 -5.94
CA LYS A 70 -17.65 9.09 -7.24
C LYS A 70 -18.29 7.70 -7.18
N GLU A 71 -17.57 6.71 -6.64
CA GLU A 71 -18.08 5.34 -6.54
C GLU A 71 -19.28 5.25 -5.58
N TYR A 72 -19.25 6.02 -4.49
CA TYR A 72 -20.38 6.11 -3.58
C TYR A 72 -21.64 6.63 -4.28
N LEU A 73 -21.55 7.74 -5.02
CA LEU A 73 -22.70 8.29 -5.74
C LEU A 73 -23.21 7.37 -6.86
N ALA A 74 -22.30 6.71 -7.57
CA ALA A 74 -22.65 5.76 -8.63
C ALA A 74 -23.48 4.57 -8.12
N ALA A 75 -23.28 4.17 -6.87
CA ALA A 75 -24.06 3.10 -6.24
C ALA A 75 -25.54 3.48 -5.96
N TYR A 76 -25.89 4.77 -6.01
CA TYR A 76 -27.25 5.26 -5.78
C TYR A 76 -27.93 5.85 -7.02
N SER A 77 -27.23 5.90 -8.16
CA SER A 77 -27.77 6.44 -9.42
C SER A 77 -28.55 5.39 -10.24
N GLU A 78 -29.32 4.53 -9.58
CA GLU A 78 -30.30 3.64 -10.24
C GLU A 78 -31.43 4.43 -10.91
#